data_AF-A0A1G5QP33-F1
#
_entry.id   AF-A0A1G5QP33-F1
#
_cell.length_a   1.000
_cell.length_b   1.000
_cell.length_c   1.000
_cell.angle_alpha   90.00
_cell.angle_beta   90.00
_cell.angle_gamma   90.00
#
_symmetry.space_group_name_H-M   'P 1'
#
loop_
_entity.id
_entity.type
_entity.pdbx_description
1 polymer ?
#
loop_
_entity_poly.entity_id
_entity_poly.type
_entity_poly.pdbx_seq_one_letter_code
_entity_poly.pdbx_strand_id
1 'polypeptide(L)'
;MAGPDGASAAAPAGAGLAVADAGHVPPQLVTGHWRTFARVLTEVFQPPVVVMVLLLISPAIEPGFPGTMWFGLLAAVFVCVLPLAYVLVMVKLGRITDHHVSDRRQRPALLLMALVSVVAGLGVLELLNGPASVSVMIIALIGGIAILAVVSAFWKMSGHASALAAAAVIVVAMFGAAWWPVLLLVPAVGWSRLVLRAHTLGQVIVGSLFGGVVIAGLWWLLREWML
;
A
#
# COMPACT_ATOMS: atom_id res chain seq x y z
N MET A 1 -75.67 25.86 21.37
CA MET A 1 -74.63 25.80 20.33
C MET A 1 -73.97 24.43 20.42
N ALA A 2 -74.00 23.67 19.33
CA ALA A 2 -73.50 22.29 19.23
C ALA A 2 -71.95 22.22 19.26
N GLY A 3 -71.40 21.09 19.73
CA GLY A 3 -69.97 20.72 19.54
C GLY A 3 -69.66 20.42 18.07
N PRO A 4 -68.40 20.08 17.71
CA PRO A 4 -67.95 18.71 17.98
C PRO A 4 -66.41 18.45 18.07
N ASP A 5 -66.07 17.18 18.33
CA ASP A 5 -64.94 16.36 17.84
C ASP A 5 -63.44 16.66 18.13
N GLY A 6 -62.87 15.80 18.99
CA GLY A 6 -61.84 14.80 18.67
C GLY A 6 -60.60 15.15 17.83
N ALA A 7 -59.42 14.93 18.40
CA ALA A 7 -58.26 14.39 17.66
C ALA A 7 -57.22 13.74 18.61
N SER A 8 -56.99 12.45 18.35
CA SER A 8 -55.86 11.63 18.78
C SER A 8 -54.58 12.02 18.03
N ALA A 9 -53.42 11.97 18.70
CA ALA A 9 -52.07 11.68 18.17
C ALA A 9 -51.03 12.16 19.20
N ALA A 10 -49.84 11.61 19.38
CA ALA A 10 -49.15 10.39 19.01
C ALA A 10 -47.80 10.52 19.74
N ALA A 11 -47.23 9.41 20.22
CA ALA A 11 -45.88 9.41 20.77
C ALA A 11 -44.87 10.01 19.77
N PRO A 12 -43.79 10.68 20.21
CA PRO A 12 -42.70 11.01 19.30
C PRO A 12 -41.99 9.71 18.89
N ALA A 13 -42.44 9.15 17.77
CA ALA A 13 -41.67 8.23 16.96
C ALA A 13 -40.54 9.02 16.30
N GLY A 14 -39.31 8.64 16.61
CA GLY A 14 -38.14 9.30 16.04
C GLY A 14 -36.83 8.93 16.72
N ALA A 15 -36.70 7.71 17.24
CA ALA A 15 -35.39 7.08 17.38
C ALA A 15 -34.87 6.84 15.96
N GLY A 16 -34.42 7.91 15.31
CA GLY A 16 -33.54 7.83 14.17
C GLY A 16 -32.29 7.13 14.68
N LEU A 17 -32.21 5.82 14.42
CA LEU A 17 -30.97 5.08 14.45
C LEU A 17 -29.99 5.86 13.57
N ALA A 18 -29.22 6.74 14.20
CA ALA A 18 -27.99 7.24 13.64
C ALA A 18 -27.22 5.98 13.29
N VAL A 19 -27.18 5.67 11.99
CA VAL A 19 -26.29 4.67 11.43
C VAL A 19 -24.91 5.14 11.85
N ALA A 20 -24.44 4.60 12.98
CA ALA A 20 -23.09 4.79 13.45
C ALA A 20 -22.21 4.37 12.26
N ASP A 21 -21.52 5.35 11.70
CA ASP A 21 -20.53 5.13 10.67
C ASP A 21 -19.43 4.27 11.31
N ALA A 22 -19.60 2.94 11.21
CA ALA A 22 -18.92 1.91 11.99
C ALA A 22 -17.41 1.79 11.69
N GLY A 23 -16.83 2.78 11.00
CA GLY A 23 -15.42 2.84 10.62
C GLY A 23 -14.64 4.00 11.23
N HIS A 24 -15.26 4.88 12.02
CA HIS A 24 -14.59 6.08 12.55
C HIS A 24 -14.20 5.93 14.03
N VAL A 25 -12.89 5.81 14.29
CA VAL A 25 -12.35 5.85 15.67
C VAL A 25 -12.63 7.23 16.28
N PRO A 26 -13.34 7.31 17.44
CA PRO A 26 -13.68 8.58 18.08
C PRO A 26 -12.44 9.45 18.37
N PRO A 27 -12.51 10.78 18.16
CA PRO A 27 -11.38 11.70 18.34
C PRO A 27 -10.73 11.66 19.72
N GLN A 28 -11.49 11.20 20.72
CA GLN A 28 -11.20 11.30 22.13
C GLN A 28 -10.43 10.09 22.70
N LEU A 29 -10.19 9.04 21.90
CA LEU A 29 -9.54 7.80 22.35
C LEU A 29 -8.07 7.66 21.94
N VAL A 30 -7.48 8.62 21.21
CA VAL A 30 -6.08 8.58 20.80
C VAL A 30 -5.32 9.71 21.51
N THR A 31 -4.67 9.39 22.62
CA THR A 31 -3.71 10.28 23.30
C THR A 31 -2.56 10.65 22.34
N GLY A 32 -1.82 11.72 22.67
CA GLY A 32 -0.70 12.18 21.85
C GLY A 32 0.33 11.08 21.54
N HIS A 33 0.66 10.23 22.50
CA HIS A 33 1.61 9.14 22.33
C HIS A 33 1.16 8.06 21.34
N TRP A 34 -0.11 7.66 21.34
CA TRP A 34 -0.63 6.68 20.38
C TRP A 34 -0.60 7.20 18.94
N ARG A 35 -0.84 8.50 18.76
CA ARG A 35 -0.76 9.15 17.44
C ARG A 35 0.68 9.26 16.96
N THR A 36 1.63 9.54 17.85
CA THR A 36 3.07 9.52 17.54
C THR A 36 3.50 8.12 17.13
N PHE A 37 3.12 7.09 17.89
CA PHE A 37 3.44 5.70 17.56
C PHE A 37 2.88 5.27 16.20
N ALA A 38 1.62 5.63 15.91
CA ALA A 38 1.01 5.39 14.59
C ALA A 38 1.78 6.09 13.46
N ARG A 39 2.29 7.30 13.69
CA ARG A 39 3.13 8.02 12.73
C ARG A 39 4.44 7.29 12.48
N VAL A 40 5.14 6.86 13.53
CA VAL A 40 6.39 6.08 13.40
C VAL A 40 6.15 4.80 12.60
N LEU A 41 5.09 4.04 12.91
CA LEU A 41 4.75 2.84 12.13
C LEU A 41 4.49 3.16 10.66
N THR A 42 3.74 4.24 10.37
CA THR A 42 3.50 4.66 8.98
C THR A 42 4.79 5.03 8.27
N GLU A 43 5.69 5.79 8.89
CA GLU A 43 6.94 6.24 8.28
C GLU A 43 7.92 5.08 8.05
N VAL A 44 8.06 4.17 9.02
CA VAL A 44 8.95 3.00 8.91
C VAL A 44 8.44 2.01 7.85
N PHE A 45 7.13 1.80 7.79
CA PHE A 45 6.50 0.88 6.84
C PHE A 45 5.88 1.62 5.65
N GLN A 46 6.49 2.71 5.21
CA GLN A 46 6.09 3.34 3.96
C GLN A 46 6.30 2.37 2.80
N PRO A 47 5.42 2.38 1.78
CA PRO A 47 5.52 1.48 0.64
C PRO A 47 6.91 1.44 -0.02
N PRO A 48 7.62 2.57 -0.24
CA PRO A 48 8.97 2.51 -0.80
C PRO A 48 9.94 1.72 0.07
N VAL A 49 9.92 1.90 1.40
CA VAL A 49 10.82 1.18 2.32
C VAL A 49 10.54 -0.32 2.28
N VAL A 50 9.26 -0.71 2.36
CA VAL A 50 8.83 -2.11 2.31
C VAL A 50 9.24 -2.77 0.98
N VAL A 51 9.01 -2.08 -0.14
CA VAL A 51 9.37 -2.58 -1.48
C VAL A 51 10.88 -2.66 -1.65
N MET A 52 11.66 -1.69 -1.14
CA MET A 52 13.12 -1.76 -1.16
C MET A 52 13.62 -3.01 -0.43
N VAL A 53 13.15 -3.25 0.80
CA VAL A 53 13.54 -4.46 1.55
C VAL A 53 13.18 -5.73 0.78
N LEU A 54 11.99 -5.79 0.21
CA LEU A 54 11.53 -6.93 -0.57
C LEU A 54 12.39 -7.19 -1.82
N LEU A 55 12.81 -6.14 -2.53
CA LEU A 55 13.73 -6.24 -3.67
C LEU A 55 15.14 -6.66 -3.25
N LEU A 56 15.64 -6.17 -2.10
CA LEU A 56 16.96 -6.55 -1.59
C LEU A 56 17.03 -8.04 -1.23
N ILE A 57 15.96 -8.60 -0.67
CA ILE A 57 15.91 -10.00 -0.26
C ILE A 57 15.43 -10.94 -1.36
N SER A 58 14.85 -10.43 -2.47
CA SER A 58 14.32 -11.28 -3.54
C SER A 58 15.33 -12.27 -4.13
N PRO A 59 16.63 -11.94 -4.31
CA PRO A 59 17.62 -12.91 -4.79
C PRO A 59 17.90 -14.09 -3.85
N ALA A 60 17.42 -14.05 -2.60
CA ALA A 60 17.74 -15.06 -1.59
C ALA A 60 17.12 -16.45 -1.88
N ILE A 61 16.18 -16.54 -2.83
CA ILE A 61 15.59 -17.81 -3.28
C ILE A 61 16.35 -18.46 -4.45
N GLU A 62 17.44 -17.84 -4.90
CA GLU A 62 18.30 -18.34 -5.98
C GLU A 62 19.74 -18.57 -5.47
N PRO A 63 20.53 -19.43 -6.15
CA PRO A 63 21.95 -19.60 -5.86
C PRO A 63 22.73 -18.28 -6.00
N GLY A 64 23.77 -18.12 -5.19
CA GLY A 64 24.67 -16.96 -5.26
C GLY A 64 24.33 -15.81 -4.29
N PHE A 65 23.24 -15.91 -3.52
CA PHE A 65 23.01 -15.01 -2.39
C PHE A 65 24.05 -15.26 -1.27
N PRO A 66 24.59 -14.22 -0.60
CA PRO A 66 24.27 -12.79 -0.72
C PRO A 66 25.02 -12.04 -1.84
N GLY A 67 25.89 -12.69 -2.61
CA GLY A 67 26.64 -12.07 -3.71
C GLY A 67 25.79 -11.44 -4.82
N THR A 68 24.55 -11.89 -4.98
CA THR A 68 23.55 -11.33 -5.92
C THR A 68 22.67 -10.23 -5.32
N MET A 69 22.81 -9.89 -4.03
CA MET A 69 21.98 -8.86 -3.35
C MET A 69 22.07 -7.48 -4.03
N TRP A 70 23.19 -7.17 -4.67
CA TRP A 70 23.37 -5.88 -5.35
C TRP A 70 22.40 -5.71 -6.53
N PHE A 71 21.93 -6.79 -7.17
CA PHE A 71 20.88 -6.72 -8.19
C PHE A 71 19.54 -6.26 -7.60
N GLY A 72 19.23 -6.70 -6.37
CA GLY A 72 18.10 -6.21 -5.59
C GLY A 72 18.24 -4.74 -5.22
N LEU A 73 19.45 -4.30 -4.87
CA LEU A 73 19.77 -2.89 -4.62
C LEU A 73 19.62 -2.04 -5.90
N LEU A 74 20.12 -2.52 -7.03
CA LEU A 74 19.97 -1.89 -8.34
C LEU A 74 18.47 -1.69 -8.65
N ALA A 75 17.67 -2.76 -8.52
CA ALA A 75 16.23 -2.69 -8.70
C ALA A 75 15.58 -1.67 -7.75
N ALA A 76 15.94 -1.68 -6.47
CA ALA A 76 15.44 -0.74 -5.46
C ALA A 76 15.73 0.73 -5.83
N VAL A 77 16.89 1.01 -6.44
CA VAL A 77 17.21 2.37 -6.93
C VAL A 77 16.21 2.82 -7.99
N PHE A 78 15.93 1.99 -8.99
CA PHE A 78 15.01 2.33 -10.07
C PHE A 78 13.54 2.34 -9.65
N VAL A 79 13.15 1.42 -8.77
CA VAL A 79 11.75 1.24 -8.36
C VAL A 79 11.33 2.22 -7.26
N CYS A 80 12.25 2.58 -6.36
CA CYS A 80 11.91 3.38 -5.18
C CYS A 80 12.69 4.70 -5.13
N VAL A 81 14.01 4.65 -5.20
CA VAL A 81 14.86 5.84 -4.93
C VAL A 81 14.68 6.90 -6.00
N LEU A 82 14.76 6.55 -7.29
CA LEU A 82 14.64 7.50 -8.40
C LEU A 82 13.25 8.17 -8.45
N PRO A 83 12.12 7.43 -8.40
CA PRO A 83 10.80 8.04 -8.34
C PRO A 83 10.61 8.95 -7.11
N LEU A 84 11.10 8.52 -5.95
CA LEU A 84 11.01 9.31 -4.72
C LEU A 84 11.85 10.60 -4.82
N ALA A 85 13.09 10.50 -5.28
CA ALA A 85 13.97 11.64 -5.49
C ALA A 85 13.36 12.63 -6.48
N TYR A 86 12.76 12.15 -7.57
CA TYR A 86 12.06 13.00 -8.53
C TYR A 86 10.93 13.80 -7.87
N VAL A 87 10.07 13.14 -7.08
CA VAL A 87 8.99 13.82 -6.35
C VAL A 87 9.56 14.86 -5.39
N LEU A 88 10.59 14.52 -4.60
CA LEU A 88 11.21 15.44 -3.64
C LEU A 88 11.84 16.66 -4.32
N VAL A 89 12.50 16.48 -5.46
CA VAL A 89 13.05 17.59 -6.26
C VAL A 89 11.94 18.47 -6.81
N MET A 90 10.85 17.89 -7.32
CA MET A 90 9.72 18.67 -7.84
C MET A 90 8.99 19.46 -6.75
N VAL A 91 8.89 18.92 -5.54
CA VAL A 91 8.39 19.65 -4.36
C VAL A 91 9.33 20.81 -4.00
N LYS A 92 10.65 20.56 -3.96
CA LYS A 92 11.66 21.60 -3.66
C LYS A 92 11.69 22.73 -4.70
N LEU A 93 11.39 22.42 -5.96
CA LEU A 93 11.28 23.39 -7.05
C LEU A 93 9.93 24.14 -7.07
N GLY A 94 9.03 23.88 -6.11
CA GLY A 94 7.71 24.52 -6.02
C GLY A 94 6.75 24.11 -7.14
N ARG A 95 7.07 23.06 -7.91
CA ARG A 95 6.23 22.56 -9.02
C ARG A 95 5.12 21.63 -8.54
N ILE A 96 5.28 21.05 -7.36
CA ILE A 96 4.31 20.17 -6.69
C ILE A 96 4.10 20.70 -5.28
N THR A 97 2.83 20.84 -4.88
CA THR A 97 2.42 21.50 -3.63
C THR A 97 2.76 20.71 -2.38
N ASP A 98 2.84 19.38 -2.45
CA ASP A 98 3.15 18.52 -1.30
C ASP A 98 3.73 17.15 -1.72
N HIS A 99 4.55 16.55 -0.84
CA HIS A 99 5.06 15.18 -1.00
C HIS A 99 3.93 14.14 -1.05
N HIS A 100 2.84 14.39 -0.32
CA HIS A 100 1.55 13.77 -0.61
C HIS A 100 0.96 14.46 -1.83
N VAL A 101 1.10 13.85 -3.02
CA VAL A 101 0.57 14.35 -4.30
C VAL A 101 -0.95 14.52 -4.21
N SER A 102 -1.35 15.68 -3.69
CA SER A 102 -2.72 15.99 -3.32
C SER A 102 -3.53 16.42 -4.54
N ASP A 103 -2.84 16.98 -5.56
CA ASP A 103 -3.45 17.27 -6.84
C ASP A 103 -3.52 16.01 -7.73
N ARG A 104 -4.76 15.55 -7.97
CA ARG A 104 -5.05 14.41 -8.84
C ARG A 104 -4.54 14.62 -10.27
N ARG A 105 -4.38 15.86 -10.72
CA ARG A 105 -3.91 16.19 -12.09
C ARG A 105 -2.43 15.90 -12.31
N GLN A 106 -1.62 15.90 -11.25
CA GLN A 106 -0.17 15.65 -11.34
C GLN A 106 0.19 14.17 -11.24
N ARG A 107 -0.74 13.33 -10.76
CA ARG A 107 -0.53 11.90 -10.56
C ARG A 107 -0.17 11.12 -11.83
N PRO A 108 -0.83 11.33 -12.99
CA PRO A 108 -0.49 10.57 -14.20
C PRO A 108 0.96 10.79 -14.64
N ALA A 109 1.46 12.03 -14.56
CA ALA A 109 2.84 12.34 -14.92
C ALA A 109 3.85 11.65 -13.98
N LEU A 110 3.57 11.64 -12.67
CA LEU A 110 4.41 10.95 -11.69
C LEU A 110 4.37 9.42 -11.86
N LEU A 111 3.19 8.87 -12.12
CA LEU A 111 3.03 7.43 -12.39
C LEU A 111 3.75 7.03 -13.68
N LEU A 112 3.66 7.84 -14.73
CA LEU A 112 4.37 7.58 -15.99
C LEU A 112 5.88 7.65 -15.80
N MET A 113 6.40 8.66 -15.09
CA MET A 113 7.83 8.75 -14.78
C MET A 113 8.30 7.54 -13.96
N ALA A 114 7.55 7.16 -12.92
CA ALA A 114 7.86 5.99 -12.12
C ALA A 114 7.85 4.70 -12.96
N LEU A 115 6.85 4.54 -13.83
CA LEU A 115 6.77 3.40 -14.74
C LEU A 115 7.97 3.33 -15.68
N VAL A 116 8.36 4.45 -16.29
CA VAL A 116 9.55 4.52 -17.16
C VAL A 116 10.81 4.14 -16.38
N SER A 117 10.98 4.64 -15.15
CA SER A 117 12.10 4.29 -14.28
C SER A 117 12.14 2.80 -13.97
N VAL A 118 10.99 2.22 -13.60
CA VAL A 118 10.89 0.80 -13.26
C VAL A 118 11.18 -0.09 -14.48
N VAL A 119 10.63 0.25 -15.66
CA VAL A 119 10.88 -0.49 -16.91
C VAL A 119 12.35 -0.37 -17.34
N ALA A 120 12.96 0.81 -17.19
CA ALA A 120 14.40 0.98 -17.44
C ALA A 120 15.23 0.13 -16.47
N GLY A 121 14.87 0.11 -15.18
CA GLY A 121 15.52 -0.74 -14.18
C GLY A 121 15.43 -2.22 -14.51
N LEU A 122 14.27 -2.70 -14.97
CA LEU A 122 14.10 -4.07 -15.46
C LEU A 122 15.00 -4.33 -16.68
N GLY A 123 15.02 -3.43 -17.66
CA GLY A 123 15.89 -3.58 -18.84
C GLY A 123 17.38 -3.63 -18.49
N VAL A 124 17.84 -2.81 -17.54
CA VAL A 124 19.23 -2.85 -17.06
C VAL A 124 19.51 -4.16 -16.32
N LEU A 125 18.58 -4.63 -15.48
CA LEU A 125 18.70 -5.90 -14.76
C LEU A 125 18.86 -7.08 -15.73
N GLU A 126 18.00 -7.15 -16.75
CA GLU A 126 18.06 -8.19 -17.79
C GLU A 126 19.36 -8.11 -18.61
N LEU A 127 19.82 -6.91 -18.96
CA LEU A 127 21.08 -6.72 -19.69
C LEU A 127 22.30 -7.21 -18.89
N LEU A 128 22.23 -7.14 -17.56
CA LEU A 128 23.27 -7.62 -16.65
C LEU A 128 23.10 -9.11 -16.29
N ASN A 129 22.14 -9.82 -16.89
CA ASN A 129 21.76 -11.20 -16.56
C ASN A 129 21.50 -11.37 -15.07
N GLY A 130 20.70 -10.47 -14.50
CA GLY A 130 20.32 -10.52 -13.09
C GLY A 130 19.46 -11.74 -12.73
N PRO A 131 19.33 -12.05 -11.43
CA PRO A 131 18.52 -13.16 -10.95
C PRO A 131 17.05 -12.99 -11.34
N ALA A 132 16.43 -14.06 -11.82
CA ALA A 132 15.05 -14.00 -12.31
C ALA A 132 14.04 -13.68 -11.20
N SER A 133 14.35 -13.99 -9.94
CA SER A 133 13.55 -13.61 -8.76
C SER A 133 13.38 -12.09 -8.61
N VAL A 134 14.39 -11.30 -8.98
CA VAL A 134 14.31 -9.83 -8.95
C VAL A 134 13.40 -9.35 -10.08
N SER A 135 13.54 -9.91 -11.28
CA SER A 135 12.67 -9.59 -12.42
C SER A 135 11.21 -9.94 -12.15
N VAL A 136 10.95 -11.14 -11.62
CA VAL A 136 9.63 -11.59 -11.15
C VAL A 136 9.04 -10.59 -10.15
N MET A 137 9.84 -10.13 -9.19
CA MET A 137 9.40 -9.12 -8.22
C MET A 137 9.01 -7.80 -8.89
N ILE A 138 9.85 -7.28 -9.79
CA ILE A 138 9.58 -6.04 -10.51
C ILE A 138 8.30 -6.16 -11.35
N ILE A 139 8.16 -7.25 -12.12
CA ILE A 139 6.99 -7.46 -13.00
C ILE A 139 5.70 -7.59 -12.17
N ALA A 140 5.74 -8.33 -11.05
CA ALA A 140 4.61 -8.42 -10.13
C ALA A 140 4.22 -7.06 -9.54
N LEU A 141 5.21 -6.23 -9.17
CA LEU A 141 4.98 -4.87 -8.68
C LEU A 141 4.37 -3.97 -9.76
N ILE A 142 4.87 -4.01 -11.00
CA ILE A 142 4.29 -3.27 -12.13
C ILE A 142 2.82 -3.68 -12.32
N GLY A 143 2.54 -4.98 -12.38
CA GLY A 143 1.18 -5.50 -12.54
C GLY A 143 0.26 -5.08 -11.39
N GLY A 144 0.74 -5.20 -10.16
CA GLY A 144 0.02 -4.77 -8.96
C GLY A 144 -0.29 -3.27 -8.97
N ILE A 145 0.68 -2.42 -9.31
CA ILE A 145 0.49 -0.96 -9.42
C ILE A 145 -0.49 -0.61 -10.54
N ALA A 146 -0.41 -1.29 -11.69
CA ALA A 146 -1.31 -1.05 -12.81
C ALA A 146 -2.77 -1.36 -12.42
N ILE A 147 -3.02 -2.52 -11.81
CA ILE A 147 -4.36 -2.89 -11.34
C ILE A 147 -4.82 -1.92 -10.24
N LEU A 148 -3.94 -1.59 -9.29
CA LEU A 148 -4.23 -0.62 -8.23
C LEU A 148 -4.62 0.74 -8.81
N ALA A 149 -3.91 1.22 -9.84
CA ALA A 149 -4.18 2.50 -10.49
C ALA A 149 -5.56 2.51 -11.17
N VAL A 150 -5.92 1.43 -11.86
CA VAL A 150 -7.25 1.25 -12.49
C VAL A 150 -8.35 1.25 -11.43
N VAL A 151 -8.22 0.42 -10.38
CA VAL A 151 -9.23 0.32 -9.32
C VAL A 151 -9.33 1.63 -8.53
N SER A 152 -8.21 2.27 -8.23
CA SER A 152 -8.15 3.53 -7.48
C SER A 152 -8.73 4.72 -8.24
N ALA A 153 -8.96 4.61 -9.55
CA ALA A 153 -9.70 5.60 -10.33
C ALA A 153 -11.18 5.64 -9.92
N PHE A 154 -11.74 4.52 -9.48
CA PHE A 154 -13.15 4.39 -9.09
C PHE A 154 -13.33 4.46 -7.57
N TRP A 155 -12.45 3.82 -6.80
CA TRP A 155 -12.57 3.77 -5.35
C TRP A 155 -11.20 3.69 -4.65
N LYS A 156 -10.98 4.57 -3.67
CA LYS A 156 -9.69 4.72 -2.99
C LYS A 156 -9.47 3.56 -2.02
N MET A 157 -8.41 2.77 -2.22
CA MET A 157 -7.94 1.75 -1.26
C MET A 157 -6.59 2.15 -0.63
N SER A 158 -6.18 1.45 0.44
CA SER A 158 -4.95 1.80 1.15
C SER A 158 -3.70 1.13 0.56
N GLY A 159 -2.88 1.92 -0.16
CA GLY A 159 -1.62 1.44 -0.71
C GLY A 159 -0.57 1.00 0.33
N HIS A 160 -0.59 1.58 1.55
CA HIS A 160 0.27 1.12 2.65
C HIS A 160 -0.13 -0.30 3.09
N ALA A 161 -1.43 -0.54 3.27
CA ALA A 161 -1.94 -1.86 3.61
C ALA A 161 -1.67 -2.88 2.49
N SER A 162 -1.86 -2.47 1.22
CA SER A 162 -1.55 -3.33 0.07
C SER A 162 -0.08 -3.71 -0.02
N ALA A 163 0.84 -2.73 0.04
CA ALA A 163 2.27 -3.00 -0.10
C ALA A 163 2.79 -3.91 1.02
N LEU A 164 2.37 -3.64 2.27
CA LEU A 164 2.80 -4.45 3.41
C LEU A 164 2.19 -5.85 3.40
N ALA A 165 0.91 -6.00 3.04
CA ALA A 165 0.29 -7.31 2.94
C ALA A 165 0.92 -8.17 1.84
N ALA A 166 1.21 -7.57 0.68
CA ALA A 166 1.94 -8.25 -0.39
C ALA A 166 3.32 -8.71 0.09
N ALA A 167 4.11 -7.80 0.67
CA ALA A 167 5.44 -8.13 1.17
C ALA A 167 5.43 -9.21 2.26
N ALA A 168 4.50 -9.12 3.22
CA ALA A 168 4.40 -10.10 4.29
C ALA A 168 4.06 -11.50 3.77
N VAL A 169 3.11 -11.61 2.84
CA VAL A 169 2.76 -12.90 2.22
C VAL A 169 3.91 -13.45 1.38
N ILE A 170 4.57 -12.61 0.58
CA ILE A 170 5.71 -13.02 -0.25
C ILE A 170 6.89 -13.49 0.63
N VAL A 171 7.20 -12.79 1.72
CA VAL A 171 8.24 -13.20 2.68
C VAL A 171 7.94 -14.58 3.28
N VAL A 172 6.70 -14.81 3.71
CA VAL A 172 6.28 -16.13 4.21
C VAL A 172 6.40 -17.21 3.12
N ALA A 173 6.05 -16.88 1.88
CA ALA A 173 6.17 -17.80 0.76
C ALA A 173 7.63 -18.12 0.40
N MET A 174 8.53 -17.14 0.48
CA MET A 174 9.96 -17.31 0.18
C MET A 174 10.70 -18.12 1.26
N PHE A 175 10.43 -17.85 2.53
CA PHE A 175 11.24 -18.35 3.65
C PHE A 175 10.49 -19.33 4.58
N GLY A 176 9.21 -19.61 4.29
CA GLY A 176 8.42 -20.63 4.97
C GLY A 176 7.82 -20.20 6.32
N ALA A 177 7.36 -21.21 7.06
CA ALA A 177 6.45 -21.03 8.20
C ALA A 177 7.03 -20.22 9.37
N ALA A 178 8.36 -20.17 9.52
CA ALA A 178 9.01 -19.39 10.57
C ALA A 178 8.73 -17.88 10.48
N TRP A 179 8.35 -17.40 9.29
CA TRP A 179 8.12 -15.98 9.02
C TRP A 179 6.66 -15.53 9.16
N TRP A 180 5.73 -16.42 9.55
CA TRP A 180 4.33 -16.06 9.82
C TRP A 180 4.15 -14.86 10.76
N PRO A 181 4.99 -14.64 11.79
CA PRO A 181 4.87 -13.45 12.64
C PRO A 181 4.89 -12.11 11.89
N VAL A 182 5.51 -12.03 10.70
CA VAL A 182 5.51 -10.82 9.86
C VAL A 182 4.10 -10.40 9.43
N LEU A 183 3.15 -11.34 9.31
CA LEU A 183 1.76 -11.03 8.97
C LEU A 183 1.09 -10.14 10.03
N LEU A 184 1.57 -10.14 11.28
CA LEU A 184 1.07 -9.26 12.34
C LEU A 184 1.35 -7.77 12.07
N LEU A 185 2.31 -7.45 11.19
CA LEU A 185 2.58 -6.08 10.78
C LEU A 185 1.43 -5.48 9.95
N VAL A 186 0.67 -6.32 9.22
CA VAL A 186 -0.46 -5.88 8.39
C VAL A 186 -1.55 -5.20 9.23
N PRO A 187 -2.13 -5.83 10.28
CA PRO A 187 -3.07 -5.14 11.14
C PRO A 187 -2.44 -4.00 11.95
N ALA A 188 -1.14 -4.06 12.31
CA ALA A 188 -0.47 -2.97 13.02
C ALA A 188 -0.37 -1.68 12.16
N VAL A 189 0.03 -1.81 10.91
CA VAL A 189 0.07 -0.68 9.97
C VAL A 189 -1.35 -0.28 9.57
N GLY A 190 -2.26 -1.24 9.37
CA GLY A 190 -3.68 -0.97 9.15
C GLY A 190 -4.27 -0.09 10.25
N TRP A 191 -4.05 -0.45 11.52
CA TRP A 191 -4.41 0.35 12.68
C TRP A 191 -3.85 1.77 12.62
N SER A 192 -2.56 1.92 12.28
CA SER A 192 -1.95 3.23 12.13
C SER A 192 -2.68 4.11 11.10
N ARG A 193 -3.16 3.54 10.00
CA ARG A 193 -3.89 4.27 8.95
C ARG A 193 -5.27 4.75 9.42
N LEU A 194 -5.93 3.97 10.27
CA LEU A 194 -7.21 4.34 10.88
C LEU A 194 -7.02 5.43 11.94
N VAL A 195 -6.03 5.28 12.82
CA VAL A 195 -5.69 6.26 13.87
C VAL A 195 -5.28 7.60 13.28
N LEU A 196 -4.49 7.60 12.20
CA LEU A 196 -4.10 8.81 11.49
C LEU A 196 -5.20 9.38 10.59
N ARG A 197 -6.37 8.72 10.53
CA ARG A 197 -7.52 9.09 9.69
C ARG A 197 -7.17 9.22 8.20
N ALA A 198 -6.22 8.42 7.75
CA ALA A 198 -5.79 8.41 6.36
C ALA A 198 -6.74 7.59 5.47
N HIS A 199 -7.40 6.58 6.06
CA HIS A 199 -8.28 5.63 5.39
C HIS A 199 -9.40 5.15 6.32
N THR A 200 -10.48 4.60 5.75
CA THR A 200 -11.51 3.88 6.50
C THR A 200 -11.15 2.39 6.63
N LEU A 201 -11.82 1.68 7.54
CA LEU A 201 -11.61 0.24 7.76
C LEU A 201 -11.77 -0.57 6.46
N GLY A 202 -12.84 -0.31 5.70
CA GLY A 202 -13.06 -0.98 4.42
C GLY A 202 -11.91 -0.77 3.43
N GLN A 203 -11.35 0.44 3.35
CA GLN A 203 -10.21 0.73 2.47
C GLN A 203 -8.91 0.01 2.89
N VAL A 204 -8.72 -0.22 4.19
CA VAL A 204 -7.59 -0.98 4.73
C VAL A 204 -7.77 -2.47 4.47
N ILE A 205 -8.98 -3.02 4.68
CA ILE A 205 -9.28 -4.45 4.43
C ILE A 205 -9.11 -4.77 2.95
N VAL A 206 -9.78 -4.02 2.07
CA VAL A 206 -9.66 -4.21 0.61
C VAL A 206 -8.21 -4.00 0.16
N GLY A 207 -7.53 -2.99 0.73
CA GLY A 207 -6.10 -2.77 0.54
C GLY A 207 -5.26 -4.01 0.84
N SER A 208 -5.45 -4.58 2.02
CA SER A 208 -4.69 -5.74 2.50
C SER A 208 -4.97 -6.99 1.66
N LEU A 209 -6.23 -7.26 1.33
CA LEU A 209 -6.62 -8.39 0.47
C LEU A 209 -6.04 -8.26 -0.93
N PHE A 210 -6.10 -7.06 -1.53
CA PHE A 210 -5.49 -6.83 -2.82
C PHE A 210 -3.97 -7.10 -2.80
N GLY A 211 -3.27 -6.59 -1.79
CA GLY A 211 -1.83 -6.84 -1.65
C GLY A 211 -1.52 -8.33 -1.47
N GLY A 212 -2.11 -8.94 -0.45
CA GLY A 212 -1.81 -10.32 -0.05
C GLY A 212 -2.32 -11.39 -1.00
N VAL A 213 -3.35 -11.11 -1.82
CA VAL A 213 -3.91 -12.09 -2.77
C VAL A 213 -3.50 -11.76 -4.21
N VAL A 214 -3.72 -10.53 -4.66
CA VAL A 214 -3.50 -10.18 -6.08
C VAL A 214 -2.02 -9.97 -6.36
N ILE A 215 -1.34 -9.09 -5.62
CA ILE A 215 0.08 -8.81 -5.88
C ILE A 215 0.93 -10.03 -5.56
N ALA A 216 0.73 -10.64 -4.39
CA ALA A 216 1.48 -11.85 -4.01
C ALA A 216 1.13 -13.05 -4.93
N GLY A 217 -0.12 -13.17 -5.38
CA GLY A 217 -0.52 -14.19 -6.35
C GLY A 217 0.11 -13.99 -7.72
N LEU A 218 0.19 -12.75 -8.21
CA LEU A 218 0.93 -12.43 -9.43
C LEU A 218 2.40 -12.80 -9.31
N TRP A 219 3.04 -12.44 -8.19
CA TRP A 219 4.42 -12.84 -7.90
C TRP A 219 4.58 -14.36 -7.90
N TRP A 220 3.68 -15.09 -7.24
CA TRP A 220 3.71 -16.56 -7.20
C TRP A 220 3.60 -17.17 -8.60
N LEU A 221 2.63 -16.73 -9.40
CA LEU A 221 2.43 -17.23 -10.77
C LEU A 221 3.63 -16.94 -11.67
N LEU A 222 4.20 -15.74 -11.57
CA LEU A 222 5.39 -15.35 -12.34
C LEU A 222 6.61 -16.14 -11.90
N ARG A 223 6.76 -16.39 -10.60
CA ARG A 223 7.82 -17.24 -10.05
C ARG A 223 7.75 -18.64 -10.68
N GLU A 224 6.60 -19.32 -10.62
CA GLU A 224 6.44 -20.67 -11.18
C GLU A 224 6.67 -20.74 -12.71
N TRP A 225 6.52 -19.62 -13.41
CA TRP A 225 6.72 -19.56 -14.86
C TRP A 225 8.16 -19.23 -15.26
N MET A 226 8.89 -18.48 -14.44
CA MET A 226 10.22 -17.94 -14.77
C MET A 226 11.37 -18.62 -14.03
N LEU A 227 11.11 -19.28 -12.90
CA LEU A 227 12.07 -19.97 -12.03
C LEU A 227 11.74 -21.46 -11.92
#